data_AF-A0A7Y5V3R9-F1
#
_entry.id   AF-A0A7Y5V3R9-F1
#
_cell.length_a   1.000
_cell.length_b   1.000
_cell.length_c   1.000
_cell.angle_alpha   90.00
_cell.angle_beta   90.00
_cell.angle_gamma   90.00
#
_symmetry.space_group_name_H-M   'P 1'
#
loop_
_entity.id
_entity.type
_entity.pdbx_description
1 polymer ?
#
loop_
_entity_poly.entity_id
_entity_poly.type
_entity_poly.pdbx_seq_one_letter_code
_entity_poly.pdbx_strand_id
1 'polypeptide(L)'
;MPENHTHPNADELMEQLEADLAEGRITLDQLRERLKADAERPIDMDMLRDFCDAYERRVCAYSSLLRSIVEIATDQRDSDARGRRETEVDAHVTRMTAKLPLWQEQVRTVLEFLTELRADSAQGPVRVGDVSHSTAHLLAAYVMDVAAQAWESCKGIAHRSRTDPRYLYAASAARLFFDAHMSGLPKPNDLMGLLQLERAAARKALGDGRTTRQRRAEDAGGGVTIQTETVNVTGQSVSVAAEQIAKNVSMQKPRKERMKREVAEPLIAHHLMQRPHDTAAQVAEKVGCSVGVVGESTAWKLNQRRLELARKQGVDPKAIDLTYQKGGEWQDGIELLPDDRSADPSDLAAEREQELFRRIGEYAQDHPDATPEQVARALREFGCTAGDVERRQAELNRLIAQQSDDHQEDIDVEDPDTKHGTRRKWVQKRP
;
A
#
# COMPACT_ATOMS: atom_id res chain seq x y z
N MET A 1 -43.92 -2.73 29.43
CA MET A 1 -43.10 -1.96 28.48
C MET A 1 -41.76 -1.79 29.15
N PRO A 2 -40.69 -2.49 28.74
CA PRO A 2 -39.37 -2.18 29.26
C PRO A 2 -39.00 -0.78 28.74
N GLU A 3 -38.72 0.13 29.66
CA GLU A 3 -38.22 1.45 29.31
C GLU A 3 -36.91 1.24 28.54
N ASN A 4 -36.87 1.70 27.28
CA ASN A 4 -35.64 1.79 26.49
C ASN A 4 -34.75 2.84 27.17
N HIS A 5 -34.09 2.46 28.26
CA HIS A 5 -32.98 3.23 28.82
C HIS A 5 -31.84 3.11 27.82
N THR A 6 -31.85 4.03 26.86
CA THR A 6 -30.73 4.21 25.95
C THR A 6 -29.59 4.68 26.82
N HIS A 7 -28.56 3.85 27.01
CA HIS A 7 -27.37 4.27 27.72
C HIS A 7 -26.77 5.48 26.99
N PRO A 8 -26.45 6.59 27.69
CA PRO A 8 -25.81 7.75 27.07
C PRO A 8 -24.48 7.31 26.46
N ASN A 9 -24.13 7.90 25.31
CA ASN A 9 -22.83 7.62 24.69
C ASN A 9 -21.68 8.13 25.60
N ALA A 10 -20.43 7.75 25.31
CA ALA A 10 -19.29 8.10 26.15
C ALA A 10 -19.15 9.63 26.40
N ASP A 11 -19.43 10.46 25.40
CA ASP A 11 -19.33 11.91 25.48
C ASP A 11 -20.50 12.49 26.29
N GLU A 12 -21.72 11.99 26.10
CA GLU A 12 -22.92 12.38 26.86
C GLU A 12 -22.79 11.99 28.35
N LEU A 13 -22.25 10.81 28.64
CA LEU A 13 -21.98 10.37 30.00
C LEU A 13 -20.94 11.26 30.67
N MET A 14 -19.88 11.62 29.95
CA MET A 14 -18.86 12.57 30.45
C MET A 14 -19.47 13.93 30.74
N GLU A 15 -20.24 14.50 29.81
CA GLU A 15 -20.89 15.80 29.98
C GLU A 15 -21.84 15.80 31.18
N GLN A 16 -22.64 14.74 31.34
CA GLN A 16 -23.55 14.59 32.47
C GLN A 16 -22.81 14.48 33.81
N LEU A 17 -21.72 13.70 33.85
CA LEU A 17 -20.93 13.52 35.07
C LEU A 17 -20.12 14.77 35.44
N GLU A 18 -19.65 15.53 34.45
CA GLU A 18 -19.01 16.83 34.66
C GLU A 18 -20.02 17.85 35.21
N ALA A 19 -21.25 17.86 34.69
CA ALA A 19 -22.33 18.70 35.21
C ALA A 19 -22.69 18.31 36.66
N ASP A 20 -22.82 17.02 36.96
CA ASP A 20 -23.08 16.52 38.32
C ASP A 20 -21.97 16.90 39.30
N LEU A 21 -20.70 16.89 38.86
CA LEU A 21 -19.56 17.33 39.66
C LEU A 21 -19.59 18.85 39.90
N ALA A 22 -19.86 19.63 38.85
CA ALA A 22 -19.92 21.09 38.92
C ALA A 22 -21.05 21.57 39.86
N GLU A 23 -22.16 20.84 39.89
CA GLU A 23 -23.28 21.10 40.80
C GLU A 23 -23.11 20.50 42.20
N GLY A 24 -22.01 19.78 42.46
CA GLY A 24 -21.74 19.15 43.75
C GLY A 24 -22.67 17.98 44.09
N ARG A 25 -23.37 17.40 43.09
CA ARG A 25 -24.21 16.21 43.26
C ARG A 25 -23.36 14.94 43.46
N ILE A 26 -22.15 14.93 42.92
CA ILE A 26 -21.16 13.87 43.10
C ILE A 26 -19.81 14.43 43.54
N THR A 27 -19.02 13.61 44.23
CA THR A 27 -17.62 13.92 44.53
C THR A 27 -16.69 13.50 43.39
N LEU A 28 -15.45 14.00 43.41
CA LEU A 28 -14.43 13.63 42.43
C LEU A 28 -14.07 12.13 42.51
N ASP A 29 -14.14 11.53 43.70
CA ASP A 29 -13.92 10.09 43.87
C ASP A 29 -15.09 9.28 43.30
N GLN A 30 -16.33 9.73 43.52
CA GLN A 30 -17.53 9.11 42.92
C GLN A 30 -17.52 9.23 41.39
N LEU A 31 -17.05 10.35 40.84
CA LEU A 31 -16.83 10.50 39.41
C LEU A 31 -15.86 9.42 38.90
N ARG A 32 -14.69 9.29 39.53
CA ARG A 32 -13.69 8.28 39.13
C ARG A 32 -14.22 6.86 39.22
N GLU A 33 -14.96 6.52 40.28
CA GLU A 33 -15.57 5.20 40.43
C GLU A 33 -16.60 4.91 39.34
N ARG A 34 -17.45 5.89 39.00
CA ARG A 34 -18.45 5.73 37.93
C ARG A 34 -17.80 5.57 36.55
N LEU A 35 -16.78 6.37 36.25
CA LEU A 35 -16.02 6.23 34.99
C LEU A 35 -15.30 4.89 34.90
N LYS A 36 -14.72 4.43 36.01
CA LYS A 36 -14.10 3.10 36.08
C LYS A 36 -15.12 1.99 35.88
N ALA A 37 -16.28 2.08 36.52
CA ALA A 37 -17.34 1.09 36.40
C ALA A 37 -17.89 1.01 34.97
N ASP A 38 -18.05 2.13 34.28
CA ASP A 38 -18.50 2.14 32.87
C ASP A 38 -17.40 1.65 31.91
N ALA A 39 -16.13 1.92 32.20
CA ALA A 39 -15.00 1.40 31.42
C ALA A 39 -14.82 -0.13 31.56
N GLU A 40 -15.12 -0.69 32.74
CA GLU A 40 -14.95 -2.13 33.05
C GLU A 40 -16.23 -2.96 32.81
N ARG A 41 -17.31 -2.33 32.34
CA ARG A 41 -18.60 -2.95 32.05
C ARG A 41 -18.46 -4.11 31.04
N PRO A 42 -19.16 -5.23 31.24
CA PRO A 42 -19.17 -6.33 30.28
C PRO A 42 -19.80 -5.88 28.95
N ILE A 43 -19.42 -6.53 27.86
CA ILE A 43 -20.04 -6.27 26.56
C ILE A 43 -21.54 -6.53 26.61
N ASP A 44 -22.30 -5.64 26.01
CA ASP A 44 -23.75 -5.79 25.80
C ASP A 44 -24.18 -5.29 24.43
N MET A 45 -25.48 -5.40 24.18
CA MET A 45 -26.09 -5.12 22.89
C MET A 45 -26.05 -3.64 22.51
N ASP A 46 -26.09 -2.72 23.48
CA ASP A 46 -26.02 -1.28 23.20
C ASP A 46 -24.58 -0.90 22.82
N MET A 47 -23.59 -1.36 23.58
CA MET A 47 -22.17 -1.15 23.26
C MET A 47 -21.82 -1.71 21.87
N LEU A 48 -22.28 -2.92 21.56
CA LEU A 48 -22.07 -3.53 20.24
C LEU A 48 -22.77 -2.73 19.13
N ARG A 49 -24.00 -2.26 19.36
CA ARG A 49 -24.73 -1.44 18.39
C ARG A 49 -23.96 -0.16 18.09
N ASP A 50 -23.59 0.58 19.12
CA ASP A 50 -22.95 1.89 18.95
C ASP A 50 -21.57 1.76 18.29
N PHE A 51 -20.83 0.69 18.62
CA PHE A 51 -19.59 0.32 17.94
C PHE A 51 -19.81 0.03 16.45
N CYS A 52 -20.73 -0.87 16.11
CA CYS A 52 -21.00 -1.24 14.72
C CYS A 52 -21.53 -0.05 13.90
N ASP A 53 -22.48 0.70 14.45
CA ASP A 53 -23.07 1.86 13.77
C ASP A 53 -22.03 2.97 13.55
N ALA A 54 -21.04 3.12 14.43
CA ALA A 54 -19.91 4.02 14.21
C ALA A 54 -19.02 3.56 13.04
N TYR A 55 -18.70 2.27 12.94
CA TYR A 55 -17.92 1.74 11.82
C TYR A 55 -18.68 1.79 10.49
N GLU A 56 -19.98 1.50 10.49
CA GLU A 56 -20.82 1.64 9.29
C GLU A 56 -20.81 3.09 8.78
N ARG A 57 -20.94 4.09 9.68
CA ARG A 57 -20.81 5.51 9.33
C ARG A 57 -19.43 5.84 8.75
N ARG A 58 -18.35 5.30 9.31
CA ARG A 58 -16.99 5.50 8.78
C ARG A 58 -16.82 4.88 7.39
N VAL A 59 -17.34 3.68 7.14
CA VAL A 59 -17.31 3.04 5.80
C VAL A 59 -18.16 3.82 4.79
N CYS A 60 -19.30 4.38 5.20
CA CYS A 60 -20.05 5.31 4.35
C CYS A 60 -19.23 6.56 4.00
N ALA A 61 -18.51 7.14 4.97
CA ALA A 61 -17.62 8.28 4.71
C ALA A 61 -16.48 7.89 3.76
N TYR A 62 -15.91 6.71 3.91
CA TYR A 62 -14.92 6.14 2.98
C TYR A 62 -15.50 5.98 1.56
N SER A 63 -16.72 5.46 1.42
CA SER A 63 -17.37 5.38 0.11
C SER A 63 -17.58 6.74 -0.53
N SER A 64 -17.99 7.74 0.24
CA SER A 64 -18.15 9.10 -0.27
C SER A 64 -16.82 9.72 -0.66
N LEU A 65 -15.75 9.50 0.13
CA LEU A 65 -14.39 9.93 -0.21
C LEU A 65 -13.98 9.42 -1.59
N LEU A 66 -14.07 8.11 -1.83
CA LEU A 66 -13.66 7.53 -3.11
C LEU A 66 -14.49 8.11 -4.27
N ARG A 67 -15.80 8.28 -4.07
CA ARG A 67 -16.69 8.86 -5.08
C ARG A 67 -16.30 10.29 -5.42
N SER A 68 -16.13 11.14 -4.40
CA SER A 68 -15.71 12.53 -4.58
C SER A 68 -14.36 12.62 -5.31
N ILE A 69 -13.40 11.74 -4.98
CA ILE A 69 -12.11 11.70 -5.69
C ILE A 69 -12.28 11.35 -7.16
N VAL A 70 -13.07 10.33 -7.50
CA VAL A 70 -13.34 9.95 -8.90
C VAL A 70 -14.00 11.10 -9.66
N GLU A 71 -15.02 11.73 -9.08
CA GLU A 71 -15.72 12.87 -9.67
C GLU A 71 -14.77 14.04 -9.93
N ILE A 72 -13.90 14.37 -8.97
CA ILE A 72 -12.92 15.46 -9.10
C ILE A 72 -11.85 15.12 -10.15
N ALA A 73 -11.32 13.89 -10.14
CA ALA A 73 -10.21 13.46 -11.00
C ALA A 73 -10.60 13.27 -12.47
N THR A 74 -11.88 13.03 -12.73
CA THR A 74 -12.45 12.87 -14.09
C THR A 74 -13.06 14.15 -14.64
N ASP A 75 -13.37 15.13 -13.78
CA ASP A 75 -13.89 16.42 -14.22
C ASP A 75 -12.78 17.32 -14.81
N GLN A 76 -12.93 17.66 -16.08
CA GLN A 76 -12.04 18.55 -16.84
C GLN A 76 -12.36 20.05 -16.64
N ARG A 77 -13.40 20.39 -15.86
CA ARG A 77 -13.87 21.77 -15.69
C ARG A 77 -13.20 22.49 -14.51
N ASP A 78 -13.31 23.81 -14.57
CA ASP A 78 -12.93 24.88 -13.62
C ASP A 78 -12.07 24.50 -12.38
N SER A 79 -10.85 25.05 -12.37
CA SER A 79 -9.84 24.90 -11.32
C SER A 79 -10.32 25.36 -9.93
N ASP A 80 -11.08 26.44 -9.85
CA ASP A 80 -11.49 27.01 -8.55
C ASP A 80 -12.61 26.19 -7.90
N ALA A 81 -13.47 25.58 -8.73
CA ALA A 81 -14.45 24.60 -8.28
C ALA A 81 -13.77 23.30 -7.80
N ARG A 82 -12.54 23.00 -8.25
CA ARG A 82 -11.78 21.82 -7.84
C ARG A 82 -11.28 21.95 -6.40
N GLY A 83 -10.74 23.11 -6.02
CA GLY A 83 -10.24 23.35 -4.65
C GLY A 83 -11.33 23.19 -3.58
N ARG A 84 -12.54 23.74 -3.82
CA ARG A 84 -13.68 23.56 -2.89
C ARG A 84 -14.10 22.11 -2.74
N ARG A 85 -14.04 21.32 -3.82
CA ARG A 85 -14.37 19.89 -3.83
C ARG A 85 -13.29 19.05 -3.13
N GLU A 86 -12.01 19.43 -3.22
CA GLU A 86 -10.95 18.78 -2.42
C GLU A 86 -11.15 18.99 -0.91
N THR A 87 -11.70 20.13 -0.47
CA THR A 87 -12.08 20.35 0.94
C THR A 87 -13.24 19.43 1.39
N GLU A 88 -14.14 19.04 0.50
CA GLU A 88 -15.17 18.05 0.82
C GLU A 88 -14.57 16.67 1.07
N VAL A 89 -13.53 16.30 0.31
CA VAL A 89 -12.75 15.07 0.56
C VAL A 89 -12.12 15.10 1.96
N ASP A 90 -11.56 16.24 2.39
CA ASP A 90 -11.03 16.40 3.76
C ASP A 90 -12.10 16.18 4.84
N ALA A 91 -13.32 16.65 4.61
CA ALA A 91 -14.44 16.41 5.52
C ALA A 91 -14.81 14.92 5.57
N HIS A 92 -14.70 14.19 4.47
CA HIS A 92 -14.88 12.73 4.46
C HIS A 92 -13.75 12.01 5.21
N VAL A 93 -12.48 12.42 5.04
CA VAL A 93 -11.36 11.88 5.82
C VAL A 93 -11.58 12.08 7.31
N THR A 94 -12.00 13.28 7.71
CA THR A 94 -12.26 13.60 9.12
C THR A 94 -13.38 12.74 9.70
N ARG A 95 -14.47 12.51 8.95
CA ARG A 95 -15.54 11.60 9.37
C ARG A 95 -15.09 10.14 9.46
N MET A 96 -14.21 9.72 8.56
CA MET A 96 -13.66 8.37 8.51
C MET A 96 -12.73 8.07 9.69
N THR A 97 -11.95 9.07 10.13
CA THR A 97 -11.01 8.98 11.26
C THR A 97 -11.57 9.51 12.59
N ALA A 98 -12.83 9.98 12.59
CA ALA A 98 -13.51 10.52 13.77
C ALA A 98 -13.52 9.51 14.91
N LYS A 99 -13.30 9.96 16.15
CA LYS A 99 -13.29 9.10 17.35
C LYS A 99 -14.57 8.26 17.46
N LEU A 100 -14.44 7.03 17.98
CA LEU A 100 -15.59 6.18 18.25
C LEU A 100 -16.38 6.75 19.45
N PRO A 101 -17.71 6.59 19.50
CA PRO A 101 -18.56 7.06 20.60
C PRO A 101 -18.46 6.18 21.86
N LEU A 102 -17.32 5.49 22.03
CA LEU A 102 -17.05 4.51 23.08
C LEU A 102 -15.68 4.79 23.68
N TRP A 103 -15.52 4.48 24.97
CA TRP A 103 -14.24 4.56 25.64
C TRP A 103 -13.24 3.59 25.02
N GLN A 104 -11.95 3.91 25.10
CA GLN A 104 -10.89 3.03 24.59
C GLN A 104 -10.99 1.62 25.20
N GLU A 105 -11.34 1.53 26.47
CA GLU A 105 -11.53 0.26 27.21
C GLU A 105 -12.73 -0.54 26.70
N GLN A 106 -13.84 0.12 26.38
CA GLN A 106 -15.02 -0.49 25.78
C GLN A 106 -14.73 -0.96 24.35
N VAL A 107 -14.03 -0.14 23.55
CA VAL A 107 -13.57 -0.51 22.21
C VAL A 107 -12.69 -1.76 22.27
N ARG A 108 -11.74 -1.82 23.22
CA ARG A 108 -10.91 -3.00 23.45
C ARG A 108 -11.77 -4.21 23.79
N THR A 109 -12.71 -4.07 24.72
CA THR A 109 -13.62 -5.14 25.15
C THR A 109 -14.43 -5.70 23.98
N VAL A 110 -14.97 -4.84 23.11
CA VAL A 110 -15.70 -5.28 21.91
C VAL A 110 -14.78 -6.00 20.92
N LEU A 111 -13.58 -5.48 20.66
CA LEU A 111 -12.62 -6.10 19.74
C LEU A 111 -12.11 -7.46 20.23
N GLU A 112 -11.85 -7.59 21.54
CA GLU A 112 -11.50 -8.86 22.18
C GLU A 112 -12.63 -9.87 22.01
N PHE A 113 -13.87 -9.48 22.31
CA PHE A 113 -15.05 -10.32 22.10
C PHE A 113 -15.20 -10.78 20.65
N LEU A 114 -15.07 -9.89 19.66
CA LEU A 114 -15.17 -10.23 18.24
C LEU A 114 -14.05 -11.19 17.79
N THR A 115 -12.84 -11.00 18.32
CA THR A 115 -11.69 -11.86 18.04
C THR A 115 -11.92 -13.27 18.59
N GLU A 116 -12.38 -13.37 19.85
CA GLU A 116 -12.74 -14.65 20.47
C GLU A 116 -13.87 -15.36 19.71
N LEU A 117 -14.92 -14.62 19.33
CA LEU A 117 -16.05 -15.15 18.59
C LEU A 117 -15.64 -15.81 17.27
N ARG A 118 -14.68 -15.20 16.55
CA ARG A 118 -14.14 -15.77 15.31
C ARG A 118 -13.24 -16.97 15.56
N ALA A 119 -12.45 -16.96 16.63
CA ALA A 119 -11.64 -18.10 17.03
C ALA A 119 -12.52 -19.32 17.34
N ASP A 120 -13.59 -19.12 18.11
CA ASP A 120 -14.55 -20.17 18.47
C ASP A 120 -15.31 -20.71 17.24
N SER A 121 -15.56 -19.85 16.25
CA SER A 121 -16.25 -20.22 15.02
C SER A 121 -15.32 -20.84 13.96
N ALA A 122 -14.02 -20.99 14.25
CA ALA A 122 -12.99 -21.46 13.31
C ALA A 122 -12.97 -20.70 11.96
N GLN A 123 -13.39 -19.43 11.95
CA GLN A 123 -13.56 -18.63 10.73
C GLN A 123 -12.24 -18.02 10.20
N GLY A 124 -11.13 -18.20 10.92
CA GLY A 124 -9.84 -17.63 10.55
C GLY A 124 -9.85 -16.09 10.47
N PRO A 125 -8.75 -15.48 9.97
CA PRO A 125 -8.67 -14.04 9.78
C PRO A 125 -9.60 -13.57 8.66
N VAL A 126 -10.13 -12.35 8.79
CA VAL A 126 -10.86 -11.65 7.73
C VAL A 126 -9.87 -11.18 6.67
N ARG A 127 -10.21 -11.36 5.38
CA ARG A 127 -9.36 -10.98 4.26
C ARG A 127 -10.12 -10.19 3.21
N VAL A 128 -9.48 -9.15 2.68
CA VAL A 128 -9.89 -8.47 1.44
C VAL A 128 -8.64 -8.18 0.62
N GLY A 129 -8.54 -8.79 -0.56
CA GLY A 129 -7.30 -8.80 -1.35
C GLY A 129 -6.15 -9.41 -0.55
N ASP A 130 -5.02 -8.71 -0.51
CA ASP A 130 -3.81 -9.13 0.20
C ASP A 130 -3.80 -8.73 1.68
N VAL A 131 -4.82 -8.01 2.14
CA VAL A 131 -4.88 -7.51 3.52
C VAL A 131 -5.69 -8.46 4.39
N SER A 132 -5.16 -8.79 5.58
CA SER A 132 -5.83 -9.65 6.54
C SER A 132 -5.75 -9.12 7.97
N HIS A 133 -6.86 -9.21 8.71
CA HIS A 133 -6.91 -8.87 10.14
C HIS A 133 -7.74 -9.88 10.94
N SER A 134 -7.62 -9.82 12.28
CA SER A 134 -8.36 -10.70 13.18
C SER A 134 -9.87 -10.47 13.16
N THR A 135 -10.33 -9.25 12.88
CA THR A 135 -11.76 -8.90 12.78
C THR A 135 -12.03 -8.01 11.56
N ALA A 136 -13.28 -7.93 11.13
CA ALA A 136 -13.68 -7.07 10.01
C ALA A 136 -13.54 -5.59 10.36
N HIS A 137 -13.79 -5.23 11.62
CA HIS A 137 -13.65 -3.84 12.11
C HIS A 137 -12.19 -3.38 12.10
N LEU A 138 -11.24 -4.24 12.47
CA LEU A 138 -9.81 -3.91 12.38
C LEU A 138 -9.34 -3.81 10.93
N LEU A 139 -9.83 -4.68 10.04
CA LEU A 139 -9.57 -4.58 8.61
C LEU A 139 -10.09 -3.25 8.04
N ALA A 140 -11.33 -2.87 8.37
CA ALA A 140 -11.91 -1.62 7.93
C ALA A 140 -11.13 -0.41 8.45
N ALA A 141 -10.75 -0.40 9.74
CA ALA A 141 -9.92 0.65 10.32
C ALA A 141 -8.59 0.80 9.56
N TYR A 142 -7.89 -0.31 9.31
CA TYR A 142 -6.64 -0.30 8.56
C TYR A 142 -6.80 0.27 7.14
N VAL A 143 -7.81 -0.19 6.39
CA VAL A 143 -8.05 0.29 5.02
C VAL A 143 -8.35 1.79 5.00
N MET A 144 -9.17 2.25 5.95
CA MET A 144 -9.51 3.66 6.10
C MET A 144 -8.29 4.51 6.49
N ASP A 145 -7.43 4.03 7.39
CA ASP A 145 -6.19 4.72 7.78
C ASP A 145 -5.21 4.81 6.59
N VAL A 146 -5.07 3.73 5.81
CA VAL A 146 -4.26 3.73 4.59
C VAL A 146 -4.79 4.75 3.58
N ALA A 147 -6.11 4.80 3.38
CA ALA A 147 -6.74 5.77 2.49
C ALA A 147 -6.54 7.22 2.99
N ALA A 148 -6.67 7.48 4.30
CA ALA A 148 -6.42 8.79 4.88
C ALA A 148 -4.96 9.23 4.69
N GLN A 149 -3.99 8.35 4.98
CA GLN A 149 -2.57 8.64 4.81
C GLN A 149 -2.20 8.90 3.34
N ALA A 150 -2.75 8.09 2.43
CA ALA A 150 -2.58 8.29 0.99
C ALA A 150 -3.12 9.65 0.54
N TRP A 151 -4.30 10.06 1.05
CA TRP A 151 -4.87 11.37 0.77
C TRP A 151 -3.98 12.51 1.27
N GLU A 152 -3.52 12.46 2.52
CA GLU A 152 -2.62 13.47 3.08
C GLU A 152 -1.29 13.57 2.32
N SER A 153 -0.73 12.44 1.90
CA SER A 153 0.46 12.40 1.05
C SER A 153 0.21 13.10 -0.29
N CYS A 154 -0.91 12.79 -0.95
CA CYS A 154 -1.30 13.42 -2.22
C CYS A 154 -1.50 14.93 -2.08
N LYS A 155 -2.14 15.39 -0.99
CA LYS A 155 -2.25 16.83 -0.68
C LYS A 155 -0.89 17.48 -0.48
N GLY A 156 0.01 16.83 0.24
CA GLY A 156 1.38 17.32 0.44
C GLY A 156 2.11 17.51 -0.90
N ILE A 157 1.99 16.54 -1.81
CA ILE A 157 2.57 16.63 -3.16
C ILE A 157 1.90 17.74 -3.98
N ALA A 158 0.57 17.78 -4.01
CA ALA A 158 -0.20 18.79 -4.73
C ALA A 158 0.15 20.21 -4.26
N HIS A 159 0.27 20.42 -2.95
CA HIS A 159 0.68 21.70 -2.39
C HIS A 159 2.10 22.09 -2.83
N ARG A 160 3.08 21.17 -2.71
CA ARG A 160 4.46 21.42 -3.18
C ARG A 160 4.52 21.74 -4.66
N SER A 161 3.73 21.06 -5.49
CA SER A 161 3.70 21.30 -6.94
C SER A 161 3.21 22.70 -7.33
N ARG A 162 2.52 23.41 -6.43
CA ARG A 162 2.05 24.79 -6.65
C ARG A 162 3.03 25.84 -6.16
N THR A 163 3.92 25.49 -5.23
CA THR A 163 4.77 26.45 -4.51
C THR A 163 6.25 26.31 -4.86
N ASP A 164 6.70 25.10 -5.24
CA ASP A 164 8.09 24.83 -5.58
C ASP A 164 8.30 24.97 -7.11
N PRO A 165 9.18 25.88 -7.57
CA PRO A 165 9.44 26.13 -8.99
C PRO A 165 10.07 24.94 -9.73
N ARG A 166 10.49 23.88 -9.04
CA ARG A 166 10.98 22.64 -9.66
C ARG A 166 9.88 21.84 -10.35
N TYR A 167 8.61 22.05 -9.99
CA TYR A 167 7.50 21.36 -10.61
C TYR A 167 7.03 22.12 -11.86
N LEU A 168 7.02 21.44 -13.01
CA LEU A 168 6.59 22.02 -14.29
C LEU A 168 5.09 22.34 -14.31
N TYR A 169 4.29 21.58 -13.57
CA TYR A 169 2.83 21.71 -13.53
C TYR A 169 2.29 21.50 -12.11
N ALA A 170 1.24 22.26 -11.78
CA ALA A 170 0.48 22.05 -10.56
C ALA A 170 -0.37 20.77 -10.66
N ALA A 171 -0.14 19.84 -9.74
CA ALA A 171 -0.94 18.62 -9.62
C ALA A 171 -2.17 18.84 -8.71
N SER A 172 -3.22 18.06 -8.94
CA SER A 172 -4.37 17.95 -8.04
C SER A 172 -4.18 16.74 -7.12
N ALA A 173 -4.55 16.90 -5.84
CA ALA A 173 -4.47 15.81 -4.87
C ALA A 173 -5.40 14.67 -5.26
N ALA A 174 -6.62 14.99 -5.71
CA ALA A 174 -7.58 14.00 -6.20
C ALA A 174 -7.06 13.24 -7.42
N ARG A 175 -6.38 13.91 -8.35
CA ARG A 175 -5.79 13.23 -9.51
C ARG A 175 -4.67 12.29 -9.13
N LEU A 176 -3.74 12.75 -8.28
CA LEU A 176 -2.65 11.92 -7.75
C LEU A 176 -3.19 10.69 -7.02
N PHE A 177 -4.22 10.88 -6.18
CA PHE A 177 -4.84 9.78 -5.47
C PHE A 177 -5.52 8.79 -6.43
N PHE A 178 -6.24 9.31 -7.42
CA PHE A 178 -6.95 8.49 -8.40
C PHE A 178 -5.99 7.57 -9.16
N ASP A 179 -4.90 8.13 -9.68
CA ASP A 179 -3.94 7.39 -10.50
C ASP A 179 -3.11 6.39 -9.65
N ALA A 180 -2.75 6.73 -8.40
CA ALA A 180 -1.82 5.94 -7.60
C ALA A 180 -2.48 4.93 -6.63
N HIS A 181 -3.70 5.19 -6.15
CA HIS A 181 -4.25 4.47 -5.00
C HIS A 181 -5.61 3.80 -5.25
N MET A 182 -6.42 4.27 -6.20
CA MET A 182 -7.79 3.77 -6.38
C MET A 182 -7.88 2.27 -6.70
N SER A 183 -6.96 1.74 -7.50
CA SER A 183 -6.98 0.32 -7.90
C SER A 183 -6.55 -0.63 -6.79
N GLY A 184 -5.74 -0.16 -5.83
CA GLY A 184 -5.24 -0.97 -4.71
C GLY A 184 -6.12 -0.97 -3.47
N LEU A 185 -7.17 -0.13 -3.45
CA LEU A 185 -8.04 0.03 -2.28
C LEU A 185 -9.26 -0.91 -2.35
N PRO A 186 -9.60 -1.60 -1.24
CA PRO A 186 -10.81 -2.40 -1.13
C PRO A 186 -12.09 -1.65 -1.45
N LYS A 187 -13.07 -2.32 -2.08
CA LYS A 187 -14.36 -1.69 -2.35
C LYS A 187 -15.13 -1.48 -1.04
N PRO A 188 -15.79 -0.32 -0.85
CA PRO A 188 -16.58 -0.06 0.37
C PRO A 188 -17.67 -1.11 0.63
N ASN A 189 -18.30 -1.63 -0.42
CA ASN A 189 -19.34 -2.65 -0.30
C ASN A 189 -18.80 -3.97 0.26
N ASP A 190 -17.57 -4.34 -0.06
CA ASP A 190 -16.94 -5.57 0.44
C ASP A 190 -16.68 -5.44 1.95
N LEU A 191 -16.17 -4.28 2.38
CA LEU A 191 -15.99 -3.96 3.80
C LEU A 191 -17.32 -3.94 4.55
N MET A 192 -18.34 -3.29 3.98
CA MET A 192 -19.68 -3.23 4.57
C MET A 192 -20.29 -4.63 4.76
N GLY A 193 -20.17 -5.49 3.74
CA GLY A 193 -20.64 -6.87 3.82
C GLY A 193 -19.95 -7.65 4.95
N LEU A 194 -18.64 -7.49 5.12
CA LEU A 194 -17.88 -8.14 6.19
C LEU A 194 -18.29 -7.63 7.59
N LEU A 195 -18.50 -6.32 7.74
CA LEU A 195 -18.97 -5.74 9.00
C LEU A 195 -20.36 -6.27 9.37
N GLN A 196 -21.28 -6.35 8.40
CA GLN A 196 -22.63 -6.86 8.62
C GLN A 196 -22.64 -8.34 9.01
N LEU A 197 -21.79 -9.18 8.39
CA LEU A 197 -21.63 -10.59 8.76
C LEU A 197 -21.11 -10.73 10.20
N GLU A 198 -20.10 -9.96 10.57
CA GLU A 198 -19.53 -9.97 11.92
C GLU A 198 -20.53 -9.46 12.96
N ARG A 199 -21.28 -8.41 12.64
CA ARG A 199 -22.39 -7.88 13.46
C ARG A 199 -23.47 -8.94 13.68
N ALA A 200 -23.88 -9.65 12.63
CA ALA A 200 -24.91 -10.69 12.73
C ALA A 200 -24.44 -11.85 13.63
N ALA A 201 -23.18 -12.28 13.50
CA ALA A 201 -22.59 -13.31 14.35
C ALA A 201 -22.51 -12.85 15.82
N ALA A 202 -22.07 -11.61 16.05
CA ALA A 202 -21.95 -11.03 17.38
C ALA A 202 -23.30 -10.90 18.10
N ARG A 203 -24.33 -10.41 17.40
CA ARG A 203 -25.69 -10.32 17.95
C ARG A 203 -26.26 -11.68 18.31
N LYS A 204 -26.00 -12.70 17.50
CA LYS A 204 -26.42 -14.08 17.79
C LYS A 204 -25.73 -14.60 19.05
N ALA A 205 -24.42 -14.41 19.17
CA ALA A 205 -23.66 -14.87 20.34
C ALA A 205 -24.13 -14.20 21.65
N LEU A 206 -24.39 -12.88 21.63
CA LEU A 206 -24.94 -12.17 22.79
C LEU A 206 -26.38 -12.60 23.10
N GLY A 207 -27.22 -12.80 22.08
CA GLY A 207 -28.60 -13.28 22.26
C GLY A 207 -28.69 -14.71 22.83
N ASP A 208 -27.73 -15.57 22.46
CA ASP A 208 -27.62 -16.94 22.97
C ASP A 208 -27.00 -17.01 24.39
N GLY A 209 -26.67 -15.86 25.01
CA GLY A 209 -25.99 -15.79 26.32
C GLY A 209 -24.55 -16.30 26.29
N ARG A 210 -23.95 -16.46 25.10
CA ARG A 210 -22.55 -16.89 24.95
C ARG A 210 -21.62 -15.70 25.11
N THR A 211 -21.46 -15.23 26.34
CA THR A 211 -20.29 -14.41 26.66
C THR A 211 -19.21 -15.32 27.25
N THR A 212 -18.06 -15.40 26.59
CA THR A 212 -16.88 -16.22 26.94
C THR A 212 -16.38 -15.96 28.36
N ARG A 213 -16.63 -14.76 28.91
CA ARG A 213 -16.29 -14.41 30.30
C ARG A 213 -17.16 -15.16 31.33
N GLN A 214 -18.42 -15.48 31.01
CA GLN A 214 -19.27 -16.34 31.84
C GLN A 214 -18.82 -17.81 31.78
N ARG A 215 -18.43 -18.30 30.60
CA ARG A 215 -17.86 -19.67 30.48
C ARG A 215 -16.57 -19.86 31.24
N ARG A 216 -15.63 -18.89 31.25
CA ARG A 216 -14.41 -19.03 32.08
C ARG A 216 -14.68 -19.07 33.58
N ALA A 217 -15.77 -18.46 34.06
CA ALA A 217 -16.17 -18.57 35.46
C ALA A 217 -16.84 -19.93 35.76
N GLU A 218 -17.55 -20.51 34.80
CA GLU A 218 -18.20 -21.83 34.92
C GLU A 218 -17.21 -23.00 34.72
N ASP A 219 -16.28 -22.90 33.77
CA ASP A 219 -15.25 -23.91 33.49
C ASP A 219 -14.13 -23.91 34.54
N ALA A 220 -13.90 -22.80 35.25
CA ALA A 220 -13.00 -22.75 36.41
C ALA A 220 -13.58 -23.46 37.66
N GLY A 221 -14.85 -23.88 37.62
CA GLY A 221 -15.45 -24.77 38.62
C GLY A 221 -15.02 -26.23 38.48
N GLY A 222 -14.36 -26.61 37.39
CA GLY A 222 -13.73 -27.92 37.19
C GLY A 222 -12.27 -27.88 37.60
N GLY A 223 -11.97 -28.34 38.82
CA GLY A 223 -10.66 -28.20 39.46
C GLY A 223 -9.47 -28.67 38.61
N VAL A 224 -8.60 -27.72 38.27
CA VAL A 224 -7.16 -27.96 38.10
C VAL A 224 -6.44 -26.86 38.88
N THR A 225 -5.92 -27.24 40.05
CA THR A 225 -5.05 -26.41 40.86
C THR A 225 -3.73 -26.20 40.12
N ILE A 226 -3.59 -25.06 39.43
CA ILE A 226 -2.26 -24.56 39.06
C ILE A 226 -1.80 -23.68 40.22
N GLN A 227 -0.79 -24.16 40.94
CA GLN A 227 -0.07 -23.38 41.93
C GLN A 227 0.57 -22.18 41.24
N THR A 228 -0.01 -20.99 41.39
CA THR A 228 0.70 -19.74 41.14
C THR A 228 1.49 -19.40 42.40
N GLU A 229 2.80 -19.60 42.35
CA GLU A 229 3.73 -19.01 43.31
C GLU A 229 3.56 -17.50 43.30
N THR A 230 3.08 -16.97 44.42
CA THR A 230 3.06 -15.55 44.74
C THR A 230 4.49 -15.04 44.89
N VAL A 231 4.96 -14.20 43.96
CA VAL A 231 6.12 -13.34 44.20
C VAL A 231 5.60 -11.99 44.69
N ASN A 232 5.74 -11.75 45.98
CA ASN A 232 5.61 -10.44 46.59
C ASN A 232 6.75 -9.54 46.10
N VAL A 233 6.44 -8.39 45.50
CA VAL A 233 7.37 -7.27 45.42
C VAL A 233 6.68 -6.03 45.98
N THR A 234 7.12 -5.68 47.19
CA THR A 234 6.87 -4.43 47.88
C THR A 234 7.22 -3.23 47.01
N GLY A 235 6.37 -2.20 47.06
CA GLY A 235 6.51 -0.99 46.26
C GLY A 235 7.76 -0.16 46.60
N GLN A 236 8.45 0.31 45.56
CA GLN A 236 8.88 1.70 45.38
C GLN A 236 9.65 1.83 44.04
N SER A 237 9.44 2.97 43.37
CA SER A 237 10.21 3.51 42.23
C SER A 237 10.14 2.80 40.87
N VAL A 238 9.05 3.04 40.14
CA VAL A 238 8.95 2.84 38.68
C VAL A 238 9.44 4.10 37.97
N SER A 239 10.73 4.17 37.62
CA SER A 239 11.16 5.00 36.47
C SER A 239 12.50 4.60 35.83
N VAL A 240 13.28 3.67 36.40
CA VAL A 240 14.62 3.34 35.87
C VAL A 240 14.72 1.93 35.27
N ALA A 241 13.74 1.05 35.49
CA ALA A 241 13.80 -0.33 35.01
C ALA A 241 13.48 -0.51 33.51
N ALA A 242 12.74 0.39 32.88
CA ALA A 242 12.37 0.26 31.46
C ALA A 242 13.55 0.52 30.50
N GLU A 243 14.51 1.36 30.91
CA GLU A 243 15.62 1.77 30.05
C GLU A 243 16.81 0.78 30.12
N GLN A 244 16.98 0.07 31.24
CA GLN A 244 18.00 -0.98 31.38
C GLN A 244 17.62 -2.28 30.64
N ILE A 245 16.32 -2.60 30.55
CA ILE A 245 15.84 -3.78 29.81
C ILE A 245 16.01 -3.58 28.30
N ALA A 246 15.83 -2.36 27.79
CA ALA A 246 16.07 -2.04 26.38
C ALA A 246 17.55 -2.16 25.96
N LYS A 247 18.50 -1.91 26.88
CA LYS A 247 19.94 -2.05 26.60
C LYS A 247 20.46 -3.49 26.69
N ASN A 248 19.91 -4.31 27.58
CA ASN A 248 20.39 -5.69 27.76
C ASN A 248 19.84 -6.71 26.75
N VAL A 249 18.76 -6.38 26.02
CA VAL A 249 18.26 -7.19 24.89
C VAL A 249 19.10 -6.99 23.60
N SER A 250 19.95 -5.97 23.55
CA SER A 250 20.73 -5.60 22.35
C SER A 250 22.01 -6.44 22.11
N MET A 251 22.35 -7.39 23.00
CA MET A 251 23.65 -8.12 22.94
C MET A 251 23.54 -9.65 22.75
N GLN A 252 22.37 -10.21 22.44
CA GLN A 252 22.28 -11.62 22.04
C GLN A 252 21.91 -11.74 20.56
N LYS A 253 22.87 -12.11 19.71
CA LYS A 253 22.60 -12.51 18.32
C LYS A 253 21.63 -13.70 18.34
N PRO A 254 20.40 -13.58 17.82
CA PRO A 254 19.45 -14.69 17.84
C PRO A 254 19.91 -15.78 16.87
N ARG A 255 19.98 -17.02 17.36
CA ARG A 255 20.05 -18.22 16.50
C ARG A 255 18.74 -18.29 15.71
N LYS A 256 18.81 -17.98 14.41
CA LYS A 256 17.66 -18.00 13.48
C LYS A 256 17.01 -19.40 13.47
N GLU A 257 15.75 -19.48 13.91
CA GLU A 257 14.89 -20.61 13.59
C GLU A 257 14.82 -20.75 12.06
N ARG A 258 15.12 -21.95 11.55
CA ARG A 258 15.19 -22.21 10.12
C ARG A 258 13.77 -22.41 9.57
N MET A 259 13.35 -21.52 8.69
CA MET A 259 12.08 -21.63 7.96
C MET A 259 12.02 -22.94 7.16
N LYS A 260 10.88 -23.64 7.22
CA LYS A 260 10.63 -24.89 6.49
C LYS A 260 10.41 -24.62 5.00
N ARG A 261 10.87 -25.56 4.16
CA ARG A 261 10.89 -25.45 2.68
C ARG A 261 9.51 -25.15 2.06
N GLU A 262 8.46 -25.77 2.58
CA GLU A 262 7.08 -25.59 2.10
C GLU A 262 6.58 -24.14 2.23
N VAL A 263 7.09 -23.41 3.23
CA VAL A 263 6.74 -22.01 3.47
C VAL A 263 7.65 -21.07 2.68
N ALA A 264 8.91 -21.47 2.45
CA ALA A 264 9.88 -20.66 1.72
C ALA A 264 9.64 -20.67 0.20
N GLU A 265 9.14 -21.77 -0.37
CA GLU A 265 8.96 -21.93 -1.83
C GLU A 265 8.10 -20.83 -2.49
N PRO A 266 6.88 -20.51 -2.01
CA PRO A 266 6.07 -19.45 -2.63
C PRO A 266 6.70 -18.07 -2.48
N LEU A 267 7.45 -17.83 -1.39
CA LEU A 267 8.13 -16.56 -1.14
C LEU A 267 9.36 -16.39 -2.04
N ILE A 268 10.10 -17.47 -2.28
CA ILE A 268 11.20 -17.51 -3.26
C ILE A 268 10.65 -17.23 -4.66
N ALA A 269 9.56 -17.88 -5.04
CA ALA A 269 8.92 -17.66 -6.35
C ALA A 269 8.50 -16.20 -6.54
N HIS A 270 7.80 -15.63 -5.56
CA HIS A 270 7.34 -14.24 -5.61
C HIS A 270 8.51 -13.25 -5.72
N HIS A 271 9.59 -13.47 -4.95
CA HIS A 271 10.79 -12.63 -5.03
C HIS A 271 11.44 -12.70 -6.42
N LEU A 272 11.53 -13.89 -7.01
CA LEU A 272 12.14 -14.09 -8.33
C LEU A 272 11.30 -13.56 -9.49
N MET A 273 9.98 -13.41 -9.32
CA MET A 273 9.14 -12.71 -10.30
C MET A 273 9.48 -11.22 -10.37
N GLN A 274 9.78 -10.61 -9.23
CA GLN A 274 10.14 -9.18 -9.17
C GLN A 274 11.63 -8.95 -9.48
N ARG A 275 12.49 -9.87 -9.04
CA ARG A 275 13.94 -9.77 -9.12
C ARG A 275 14.55 -11.07 -9.62
N PRO A 276 14.43 -11.35 -10.92
CA PRO A 276 14.85 -12.63 -11.46
C PRO A 276 16.37 -12.85 -11.46
N HIS A 277 17.17 -11.79 -11.42
CA HIS A 277 18.62 -11.87 -11.49
C HIS A 277 19.32 -11.90 -10.12
N ASP A 278 18.56 -11.85 -9.02
CA ASP A 278 19.12 -11.91 -7.68
C ASP A 278 19.82 -13.25 -7.43
N THR A 279 20.92 -13.21 -6.69
CA THR A 279 21.70 -14.40 -6.31
C THR A 279 20.99 -15.20 -5.22
N ALA A 280 21.29 -16.50 -5.10
CA ALA A 280 20.68 -17.36 -4.06
C ALA A 280 20.90 -16.82 -2.64
N ALA A 281 22.01 -16.12 -2.39
CA ALA A 281 22.29 -15.46 -1.12
C ALA A 281 21.36 -14.26 -0.86
N GLN A 282 21.13 -13.42 -1.87
CA GLN A 282 20.22 -12.27 -1.77
C GLN A 282 18.76 -12.73 -1.61
N VAL A 283 18.36 -13.78 -2.33
CA VAL A 283 17.02 -14.37 -2.18
C VAL A 283 16.86 -14.98 -0.79
N ALA A 284 17.86 -15.72 -0.30
CA ALA A 284 17.82 -16.33 1.03
C ALA A 284 17.72 -15.27 2.14
N GLU A 285 18.50 -14.20 2.02
CA GLU A 285 18.46 -13.06 2.94
C GLU A 285 17.09 -12.38 2.93
N LYS A 286 16.54 -12.10 1.74
CA LYS A 286 15.28 -11.39 1.61
C LYS A 286 14.07 -12.19 2.04
N VAL A 287 14.05 -13.48 1.72
CA VAL A 287 12.99 -14.41 2.11
C VAL A 287 13.13 -14.82 3.59
N GLY A 288 14.35 -14.79 4.14
CA GLY A 288 14.63 -15.24 5.49
C GLY A 288 14.87 -16.76 5.60
N CYS A 289 15.29 -17.41 4.50
CA CYS A 289 15.65 -18.83 4.47
C CYS A 289 17.17 -19.03 4.33
N SER A 290 17.62 -20.29 4.27
CA SER A 290 19.03 -20.59 4.00
C SER A 290 19.29 -20.67 2.50
N VAL A 291 20.53 -20.39 2.08
CA VAL A 291 20.95 -20.52 0.67
C VAL A 291 20.73 -21.95 0.15
N GLY A 292 20.86 -22.96 1.00
CA GLY A 292 20.54 -24.35 0.65
C GLY A 292 19.07 -24.56 0.31
N VAL A 293 18.15 -23.94 1.06
CA VAL A 293 16.70 -23.99 0.77
C VAL A 293 16.40 -23.30 -0.57
N VAL A 294 17.05 -22.19 -0.88
CA VAL A 294 16.93 -21.53 -2.20
C VAL A 294 17.50 -22.40 -3.31
N GLY A 295 18.68 -22.99 -3.11
CA GLY A 295 19.30 -23.85 -4.13
C GLY A 295 18.48 -25.10 -4.47
N GLU A 296 17.74 -25.63 -3.50
CA GLU A 296 16.84 -26.77 -3.69
C GLU A 296 15.45 -26.39 -4.19
N SER A 297 15.10 -25.10 -4.19
CA SER A 297 13.80 -24.59 -4.65
C SER A 297 13.55 -24.89 -6.12
N THR A 298 12.32 -25.30 -6.43
CA THR A 298 11.86 -25.56 -7.79
C THR A 298 11.76 -24.25 -8.57
N ALA A 299 11.22 -23.21 -7.94
CA ALA A 299 11.13 -21.87 -8.51
C ALA A 299 12.52 -21.29 -8.85
N TRP A 300 13.50 -21.49 -7.97
CA TRP A 300 14.89 -21.08 -8.22
C TRP A 300 15.49 -21.78 -9.44
N LYS A 301 15.36 -23.12 -9.54
CA LYS A 301 15.88 -23.91 -10.66
C LYS A 301 15.23 -23.54 -11.99
N LEU A 302 13.91 -23.32 -12.01
CA LEU A 302 13.18 -22.87 -13.20
C LEU A 302 13.63 -21.49 -13.65
N ASN A 303 13.80 -20.56 -12.71
CA ASN A 303 14.30 -19.23 -13.01
C ASN A 303 15.73 -19.27 -13.59
N GLN A 304 16.63 -20.09 -13.05
CA GLN A 304 17.98 -20.23 -13.60
C GLN A 304 17.98 -20.80 -15.02
N ARG A 305 17.20 -21.86 -15.29
CA ARG A 305 17.04 -22.42 -16.64
C ARG A 305 16.49 -21.37 -17.63
N ARG A 306 15.52 -20.57 -17.19
CA ARG A 306 14.96 -19.46 -17.99
C ARG A 306 16.00 -18.41 -18.33
N LEU A 307 16.81 -17.99 -17.36
CA LEU A 307 17.89 -17.04 -17.57
C LEU A 307 18.97 -17.57 -18.52
N GLU A 308 19.29 -18.86 -18.42
CA GLU A 308 20.21 -19.52 -19.37
C GLU A 308 19.64 -19.57 -20.78
N LEU A 309 18.34 -19.86 -20.93
CA LEU A 309 17.66 -19.93 -22.23
C LEU A 309 17.56 -18.56 -22.89
N ALA A 310 17.20 -17.53 -22.11
CA ALA A 310 17.20 -16.13 -22.52
C ALA A 310 18.59 -15.67 -23.00
N ARG A 311 19.66 -16.01 -22.26
CA ARG A 311 21.05 -15.72 -22.67
C ARG A 311 21.43 -16.41 -23.97
N LYS A 312 21.00 -17.66 -24.19
CA LYS A 312 21.29 -18.41 -25.42
C LYS A 312 20.52 -17.87 -26.63
N GLN A 313 19.33 -17.31 -26.42
CA GLN A 313 18.47 -16.81 -27.48
C GLN A 313 18.62 -15.31 -27.74
N GLY A 314 19.32 -14.57 -26.88
CA GLY A 314 19.50 -13.12 -27.00
C GLY A 314 18.20 -12.34 -26.78
N VAL A 315 17.25 -12.91 -26.03
CA VAL A 315 15.92 -12.34 -25.76
C VAL A 315 15.76 -12.16 -24.26
N ASP A 316 15.06 -11.10 -23.82
CA ASP A 316 14.80 -10.87 -22.42
C ASP A 316 13.89 -11.96 -21.80
N PRO A 317 14.18 -12.40 -20.57
CA PRO A 317 13.46 -13.50 -19.94
C PRO A 317 12.04 -13.07 -19.54
N LYS A 318 11.01 -13.54 -20.28
CA LYS A 318 9.57 -13.35 -19.96
C LYS A 318 9.24 -13.80 -18.52
N ALA A 319 8.46 -13.04 -17.77
CA ALA A 319 8.13 -13.30 -16.36
C ALA A 319 7.54 -14.71 -16.15
N ILE A 320 7.85 -15.33 -15.00
CA ILE A 320 7.25 -16.61 -14.60
C ILE A 320 5.79 -16.34 -14.27
N ASP A 321 4.87 -16.93 -15.04
CA ASP A 321 3.45 -16.91 -14.71
C ASP A 321 3.12 -18.04 -13.73
N LEU A 322 2.68 -17.68 -12.52
CA LEU A 322 2.33 -18.62 -11.44
C LEU A 322 0.88 -19.12 -11.53
N THR A 323 0.11 -18.73 -12.55
CA THR A 323 -1.29 -19.16 -12.69
C THR A 323 -1.47 -20.66 -12.97
N TYR A 324 -0.40 -21.39 -13.27
CA TYR A 324 -0.45 -22.85 -13.47
C TYR A 324 -0.01 -23.63 -12.21
N GLN A 325 -0.72 -23.43 -11.10
CA GLN A 325 -0.66 -24.32 -9.94
C GLN A 325 -1.97 -25.09 -9.79
N LYS A 326 -2.29 -25.95 -10.76
CA LYS A 326 -3.37 -26.93 -10.65
C LYS A 326 -2.79 -28.26 -10.19
N GLY A 327 -2.93 -28.58 -8.89
CA GLY A 327 -2.76 -29.96 -8.39
C GLY A 327 -1.44 -30.33 -7.70
N GLY A 328 -0.62 -29.38 -7.25
CA GLY A 328 0.47 -29.67 -6.31
C GLY A 328 1.74 -30.34 -6.90
N GLU A 329 1.81 -30.60 -8.19
CA GLU A 329 3.04 -30.97 -8.90
C GLU A 329 3.35 -29.97 -10.02
N TRP A 330 4.60 -29.53 -10.09
CA TRP A 330 5.13 -28.74 -11.20
C TRP A 330 5.36 -29.69 -12.39
N GLN A 331 4.48 -29.68 -13.38
CA GLN A 331 4.71 -30.45 -14.61
C GLN A 331 5.80 -29.79 -15.47
N ASP A 332 6.74 -30.60 -15.94
CA ASP A 332 7.90 -30.25 -16.79
C ASP A 332 7.49 -29.85 -18.25
N GLY A 333 6.24 -29.44 -18.47
CA GLY A 333 5.68 -29.18 -19.80
C GLY A 333 5.58 -27.69 -20.11
N ILE A 334 6.52 -27.18 -20.90
CA ILE A 334 6.35 -25.90 -21.63
C ILE A 334 5.42 -26.21 -22.82
N GLU A 335 4.11 -26.18 -22.62
CA GLU A 335 3.14 -26.12 -23.73
C GLU A 335 2.60 -24.68 -23.83
N LEU A 336 2.90 -24.07 -24.98
CA LEU A 336 2.36 -22.80 -25.45
C LEU A 336 0.82 -22.92 -25.50
N LEU A 337 0.12 -22.29 -24.55
CA LEU A 337 -1.33 -22.15 -24.61
C LEU A 337 -1.75 -21.12 -25.67
N PRO A 338 -2.92 -21.31 -26.32
CA PRO A 338 -3.33 -20.55 -27.49
C PRO A 338 -3.96 -19.19 -27.13
N ASP A 339 -3.80 -18.25 -28.06
CA ASP A 339 -4.38 -16.90 -28.10
C ASP A 339 -5.86 -16.84 -27.69
N ASP A 340 -6.17 -16.05 -26.65
CA ASP A 340 -7.52 -15.49 -26.47
C ASP A 340 -7.45 -14.01 -26.03
N ARG A 341 -7.51 -13.14 -27.04
CA ARG A 341 -8.02 -11.76 -27.11
C ARG A 341 -8.17 -10.98 -25.79
N SER A 342 -7.10 -10.31 -25.36
CA SER A 342 -7.21 -8.98 -24.72
C SER A 342 -5.86 -8.24 -24.76
N ALA A 343 -5.79 -7.19 -25.58
CA ALA A 343 -4.65 -6.29 -25.83
C ALA A 343 -3.36 -6.97 -26.36
N ASP A 344 -2.93 -6.58 -27.55
CA ASP A 344 -1.71 -7.09 -28.18
C ASP A 344 -0.49 -6.71 -27.31
N PRO A 345 0.29 -7.65 -26.76
CA PRO A 345 1.47 -7.35 -25.94
C PRO A 345 2.56 -6.60 -26.71
N SER A 346 2.48 -6.57 -28.04
CA SER A 346 3.24 -5.67 -28.92
C SER A 346 2.99 -4.20 -28.58
N ASP A 347 1.76 -3.81 -28.29
CA ASP A 347 1.37 -2.40 -28.14
C ASP A 347 1.84 -1.86 -26.79
N LEU A 348 1.77 -2.65 -25.72
CA LEU A 348 2.30 -2.26 -24.40
C LEU A 348 3.83 -2.23 -24.37
N ALA A 349 4.50 -3.09 -25.16
CA ALA A 349 5.94 -3.05 -25.31
C ALA A 349 6.38 -1.81 -26.11
N ALA A 350 5.66 -1.48 -27.18
CA ALA A 350 5.90 -0.28 -27.99
C ALA A 350 5.63 1.02 -27.21
N GLU A 351 4.55 1.08 -26.41
CA GLU A 351 4.27 2.23 -25.54
C GLU A 351 5.35 2.41 -24.46
N ARG A 352 5.82 1.31 -23.87
CA ARG A 352 6.90 1.36 -22.88
C ARG A 352 8.24 1.76 -23.52
N GLU A 353 8.53 1.27 -24.72
CA GLU A 353 9.73 1.64 -25.48
C GLU A 353 9.69 3.11 -25.92
N GLN A 354 8.53 3.62 -26.35
CA GLN A 354 8.35 5.04 -26.67
C GLN A 354 8.51 5.93 -25.44
N GLU A 355 7.95 5.54 -24.29
CA GLU A 355 8.13 6.28 -23.04
C GLU A 355 9.60 6.27 -22.59
N LEU A 356 10.30 5.14 -22.74
CA LEU A 356 11.74 5.04 -22.45
C LEU A 356 12.55 6.01 -23.33
N PHE A 357 12.28 6.03 -24.64
CA PHE A 357 12.95 6.94 -25.58
C PHE A 357 12.65 8.42 -25.29
N ARG A 358 11.41 8.74 -24.88
CA ARG A 358 11.02 10.09 -24.46
C ARG A 358 11.85 10.55 -23.25
N ARG A 359 11.99 9.69 -22.24
CA ARG A 359 12.75 9.97 -21.01
C ARG A 359 14.25 10.09 -21.25
N ILE A 360 14.81 9.27 -22.13
CA ILE A 360 16.22 9.40 -22.55
C ILE A 360 16.44 10.77 -23.22
N GLY A 361 15.51 11.21 -24.06
CA GLY A 361 15.54 12.53 -24.70
C GLY A 361 15.48 13.69 -23.70
N GLU A 362 14.54 13.65 -22.75
CA GLU A 362 14.43 14.65 -21.68
C GLU A 362 15.72 14.74 -20.85
N TYR A 363 16.27 13.59 -20.45
CA TYR A 363 17.48 13.55 -19.65
C TYR A 363 18.72 14.04 -20.41
N ALA A 364 18.84 13.72 -21.71
CA ALA A 364 19.92 14.19 -22.55
C ALA A 364 19.84 15.71 -22.83
N GLN A 365 18.63 16.29 -22.82
CA GLN A 365 18.42 17.73 -22.97
C GLN A 365 18.86 18.50 -21.71
N ASP A 366 18.59 17.95 -20.53
CA ASP A 366 19.01 18.53 -19.25
C ASP A 366 20.50 18.30 -18.95
N HIS A 367 21.09 17.26 -19.53
CA HIS A 367 22.48 16.84 -19.32
C HIS A 367 23.19 16.49 -20.65
N PRO A 368 23.55 17.49 -21.48
CA PRO A 368 24.07 17.26 -22.83
C PRO A 368 25.43 16.54 -22.86
N ASP A 369 26.21 16.62 -21.78
CA ASP A 369 27.52 15.96 -21.66
C ASP A 369 27.47 14.60 -20.96
N ALA A 370 26.27 14.09 -20.63
CA ALA A 370 26.12 12.81 -19.93
C ALA A 370 26.48 11.64 -20.85
N THR A 371 27.35 10.75 -20.36
CA THR A 371 27.68 9.50 -21.07
C THR A 371 26.49 8.52 -21.03
N PRO A 372 26.33 7.62 -22.02
CA PRO A 372 25.24 6.64 -22.05
C PRO A 372 25.09 5.82 -20.76
N GLU A 373 26.21 5.53 -20.09
CA GLU A 373 26.25 4.80 -18.83
C GLU A 373 25.72 5.62 -17.64
N GLN A 374 25.91 6.94 -17.66
CA GLN A 374 25.36 7.85 -16.65
C GLN A 374 23.86 8.05 -16.85
N VAL A 375 23.41 8.18 -18.10
CA VAL A 375 21.98 8.25 -18.47
C VAL A 375 21.26 6.96 -18.07
N ALA A 376 21.82 5.80 -18.40
CA ALA A 376 21.27 4.49 -18.02
C ALA A 376 21.26 4.28 -16.50
N ARG A 377 22.26 4.81 -15.77
CA ARG A 377 22.27 4.77 -14.30
C ARG A 377 21.17 5.65 -13.71
N ALA A 378 20.92 6.83 -14.27
CA ALA A 378 19.90 7.75 -13.80
C ALA A 378 18.47 7.27 -14.12
N LEU A 379 18.28 6.62 -15.28
CA LEU A 379 17.00 6.08 -15.72
C LEU A 379 16.84 4.58 -15.42
N ARG A 380 17.66 4.04 -14.51
CA ARG A 380 17.68 2.61 -14.14
C ARG A 380 16.33 2.14 -13.59
N GLU A 381 15.59 3.01 -12.92
CA GLU A 381 14.25 2.72 -12.39
C GLU A 381 13.22 2.43 -13.49
N PHE A 382 13.46 2.91 -14.71
CA PHE A 382 12.62 2.65 -15.88
C PHE A 382 13.09 1.43 -16.71
N GLY A 383 14.18 0.78 -16.31
CA GLY A 383 14.78 -0.34 -17.05
C GLY A 383 15.70 0.09 -18.19
N CYS A 384 16.14 1.35 -18.23
CA CYS A 384 17.04 1.88 -19.25
C CYS A 384 18.46 1.29 -19.11
N THR A 385 18.99 0.75 -20.19
CA THR A 385 20.36 0.26 -20.30
C THR A 385 21.21 1.20 -21.16
N ALA A 386 22.54 1.10 -21.06
CA ALA A 386 23.44 1.91 -21.89
C ALA A 386 23.20 1.64 -23.39
N GLY A 387 22.84 0.40 -23.76
CA GLY A 387 22.48 0.03 -25.13
C GLY A 387 21.20 0.69 -25.63
N ASP A 388 20.23 1.01 -24.75
CA ASP A 388 19.01 1.74 -25.13
C ASP A 388 19.32 3.20 -25.47
N VAL A 389 20.20 3.82 -24.68
CA VAL A 389 20.68 5.19 -24.91
C VAL A 389 21.49 5.26 -26.21
N GLU A 390 22.36 4.28 -26.45
CA GLU A 390 23.13 4.19 -27.70
C GLU A 390 22.23 3.95 -28.92
N ARG A 391 21.20 3.11 -28.82
CA ARG A 391 20.21 2.91 -29.88
C ARG A 391 19.47 4.21 -30.21
N ARG A 392 19.07 4.97 -29.18
CA ARG A 392 18.42 6.28 -29.40
C ARG A 392 19.36 7.27 -30.07
N GLN A 393 20.62 7.32 -29.63
CA GLN A 393 21.61 8.22 -30.21
C GLN A 393 21.89 7.87 -31.68
N ALA A 394 21.96 6.58 -31.99
CA ALA A 394 22.14 6.10 -33.37
C ALA A 394 20.92 6.43 -34.26
N GLU A 395 19.70 6.35 -33.72
CA GLU A 395 18.48 6.75 -34.41
C GLU A 395 18.41 8.26 -34.67
N LEU A 396 18.75 9.08 -33.66
CA LEU A 396 18.86 10.53 -33.81
C LEU A 396 19.91 10.91 -34.86
N ASN A 397 21.09 10.28 -34.83
CA ASN A 397 22.13 10.51 -35.83
C ASN A 397 21.68 10.09 -37.24
N ARG A 398 20.86 9.02 -37.36
CA ARG A 398 20.23 8.64 -38.64
C ARG A 398 19.21 9.66 -39.13
N LEU A 399 18.36 10.17 -38.25
CA LEU A 399 17.36 11.20 -38.59
C LEU A 399 18.04 12.51 -39.01
N ILE A 400 19.13 12.89 -38.32
CA ILE A 400 19.95 14.05 -38.70
C ILE A 400 20.62 13.81 -40.06
N ALA A 401 21.15 12.62 -40.31
CA ALA A 401 21.73 12.27 -41.61
C ALA A 401 20.69 12.29 -42.75
N GLN A 402 19.47 11.78 -42.51
CA GLN A 402 18.36 11.83 -43.46
C GLN A 402 17.89 13.27 -43.74
N GLN A 403 17.81 14.12 -42.71
CA GLN A 403 17.51 15.55 -42.91
C GLN A 403 18.62 16.31 -43.65
N SER A 404 19.86 15.80 -43.59
CA SER A 404 20.99 16.37 -44.32
C SER A 404 20.95 15.98 -45.81
N ASP A 405 20.53 14.76 -46.13
CA ASP A 405 20.32 14.29 -47.51
C ASP A 405 19.08 14.93 -48.16
N ASP A 406 17.96 15.08 -47.42
CA ASP A 406 16.74 15.74 -47.91
C ASP A 406 16.94 17.24 -48.19
N HIS A 407 17.97 17.87 -47.60
CA HIS A 407 18.36 19.26 -47.90
C HIS A 407 19.41 19.38 -49.01
N GLN A 408 19.92 18.25 -49.52
CA GLN A 408 20.88 18.24 -50.62
C GLN A 408 20.18 18.06 -52.00
N GLU A 409 18.93 17.57 -52.03
CA GLU A 409 18.13 17.45 -53.26
C GLU A 409 17.38 18.75 -53.66
N ASP A 410 17.28 19.75 -52.78
CA ASP A 410 16.56 21.03 -53.02
C ASP A 410 17.46 22.24 -53.34
N ILE A 411 18.73 22.00 -53.70
CA ILE A 411 19.61 23.04 -54.28
C ILE A 411 20.06 22.63 -55.69
N ASP A 412 19.10 22.33 -56.57
CA ASP A 412 19.23 22.67 -57.98
C ASP A 412 18.45 23.97 -58.22
N VAL A 413 19.06 25.09 -57.80
CA VAL A 413 18.64 26.41 -58.24
C VAL A 413 19.05 26.52 -59.71
N GLU A 414 18.07 26.34 -60.60
CA GLU A 414 18.11 26.94 -61.93
C GLU A 414 18.45 28.43 -61.77
N ASP A 415 19.60 28.81 -62.32
CA ASP A 415 20.10 30.17 -62.39
C ASP A 415 19.64 30.79 -63.74
N PRO A 416 18.67 31.71 -63.77
CA PRO A 416 18.46 32.56 -64.92
C PRO A 416 19.09 33.94 -64.65
N ASP A 417 20.23 34.14 -65.30
CA ASP A 417 20.79 35.43 -65.71
C ASP A 417 21.11 36.46 -64.61
N THR A 418 22.35 36.39 -64.11
CA THR A 418 23.13 37.61 -63.86
C THR A 418 24.52 37.53 -64.50
N LYS A 419 24.62 38.07 -65.72
CA LYS A 419 25.91 38.39 -66.34
C LYS A 419 26.55 39.65 -65.72
N HIS A 420 27.86 39.51 -65.52
CA HIS A 420 28.92 40.52 -65.42
C HIS A 420 29.22 41.18 -64.07
N GLY A 421 30.36 40.78 -63.49
CA GLY A 421 31.02 41.53 -62.42
C GLY A 421 32.25 40.86 -61.83
N THR A 422 33.30 40.64 -62.63
CA THR A 422 34.66 40.29 -62.18
C THR A 422 35.19 41.11 -60.99
N ARG A 423 36.18 40.53 -60.25
CA ARG A 423 37.13 41.08 -59.23
C ARG A 423 36.69 40.87 -57.75
N ARG A 424 37.47 40.29 -56.82
CA ARG A 424 38.94 40.20 -56.63
C ARG A 424 39.37 38.93 -55.88
N LYS A 425 40.49 38.34 -56.34
CA LYS A 425 41.38 37.43 -55.62
C LYS A 425 42.04 38.15 -54.43
N TRP A 426 42.12 37.47 -53.29
CA TRP A 426 43.17 37.66 -52.29
C TRP A 426 43.76 36.29 -51.93
N VAL A 427 44.88 35.93 -52.58
CA VAL A 427 45.88 35.02 -52.01
C VAL A 427 47.22 35.70 -52.18
N GLN A 428 47.90 35.85 -51.04
CA GLN A 428 49.20 36.45 -50.85
C GLN A 428 50.27 35.73 -51.67
N LYS A 429 51.12 36.52 -52.34
CA LYS A 429 52.47 36.11 -52.71
C LYS A 429 53.42 36.45 -51.57
N ARG A 430 54.47 35.64 -51.44
CA ARG A 430 55.92 35.98 -51.45
C ARG A 430 56.67 35.22 -50.35
N PRO A 431 58.00 35.14 -50.45
CA PRO A 431 58.84 34.77 -51.59
C PRO A 431 59.74 33.57 -51.27
#